data_AF-A0A286EJE4-F1
#
_entry.id   AF-A0A286EJE4-F1
#
_cell.length_a   1.000
_cell.length_b   1.000
_cell.length_c   1.000
_cell.angle_alpha   90.00
_cell.angle_beta   90.00
_cell.angle_gamma   90.00
#
_symmetry.space_group_name_H-M   'P 1'
#
loop_
_entity.id
_entity.type
_entity.pdbx_description
1 polymer ?
#
loop_
_entity_poly.entity_id
_entity_poly.type
_entity_poly.pdbx_seq_one_letter_code
_entity_poly.pdbx_strand_id
1 'polypeptide(L)' 'MEIVEPDDRLVRAAADIALTHGLRGYDAIHCASAQQVADDDLLAAAGDARLLSAWMESGTSTHDTN' A
#
# COMPACT_ATOMS: atom_id res chain seq x y z
N MET A 1 15.90 0.83 -10.46
CA MET A 1 14.82 1.18 -9.52
C MET A 1 13.58 1.32 -10.36
N GLU A 2 12.61 0.44 -10.16
CA GLU A 2 11.30 0.54 -10.81
C GLU A 2 10.46 1.54 -10.02
N ILE A 3 9.74 2.41 -10.73
CA ILE A 3 8.91 3.46 -10.14
C ILE A 3 7.48 3.22 -10.62
N VAL A 4 6.55 3.13 -9.68
CA VAL A 4 5.12 3.11 -9.97
C VAL A 4 4.64 4.56 -10.07
N GLU A 5 4.37 5.02 -11.28
CA GLU A 5 3.81 6.35 -11.53
C GLU A 5 2.32 6.38 -11.14
N PRO A 6 1.85 7.42 -10.44
CA PRO A 6 0.45 7.55 -10.10
C PRO A 6 -0.38 7.93 -11.32
N ASP A 7 -1.22 6.99 -11.77
CA ASP A 7 -2.28 7.26 -12.73
C ASP A 7 -3.64 7.48 -12.03
N ASP A 8 -4.64 7.92 -12.79
CA ASP A 8 -6.01 8.15 -12.29
C ASP A 8 -6.60 6.93 -11.56
N ARG A 9 -6.26 5.71 -12.02
CA ARG A 9 -6.80 4.48 -11.44
C ARG A 9 -6.18 4.22 -10.08
N LEU A 10 -4.86 4.35 -9.97
CA LEU A 10 -4.12 4.25 -8.72
C LEU A 10 -4.61 5.29 -7.72
N VAL A 11 -4.77 6.54 -8.15
CA VAL A 11 -5.18 7.64 -7.27
C VAL A 11 -6.60 7.41 -6.72
N ARG A 12 -7.52 6.90 -7.53
CA ARG A 12 -8.87 6.54 -7.07
C ARG A 12 -8.84 5.38 -6.08
N ALA A 13 -8.10 4.31 -6.38
CA ALA A 13 -7.94 3.18 -5.46
C ALA A 13 -7.31 3.62 -4.13
N ALA A 14 -6.30 4.48 -4.17
CA ALA A 14 -5.68 5.05 -2.98
C ALA A 14 -6.67 5.90 -2.18
N ALA A 15 -7.54 6.68 -2.82
CA ALA A 15 -8.58 7.44 -2.12
C ALA A 15 -9.54 6.52 -1.36
N ASP A 16 -9.98 5.42 -1.99
CA ASP A 16 -10.87 4.43 -1.35
C ASP A 16 -10.18 3.74 -0.16
N ILE A 17 -8.91 3.35 -0.31
CA ILE A 17 -8.09 2.76 0.77
C ILE A 17 -7.89 3.76 1.91
N ALA A 18 -7.61 5.03 1.59
CA ALA A 18 -7.42 6.07 2.60
C ALA A 18 -8.66 6.25 3.46
N LEU A 19 -9.85 6.25 2.84
CA LEU A 19 -11.13 6.35 3.54
C LEU A 19 -11.42 5.09 4.36
N THR A 20 -11.14 3.91 3.81
CA THR A 20 -11.44 2.61 4.44
C THR A 20 -10.57 2.34 5.65
N HIS A 21 -9.27 2.62 5.55
CA HIS A 21 -8.28 2.29 6.61
C HIS A 21 -7.81 3.52 7.39
N GLY A 22 -8.31 4.72 7.08
CA GLY A 22 -7.93 5.97 7.76
C GLY A 22 -6.46 6.35 7.55
N LEU A 23 -5.90 6.05 6.37
CA LEU A 23 -4.49 6.30 6.04
C LEU A 23 -4.25 7.75 5.56
N ARG A 24 -3.01 8.22 5.70
CA ARG A 24 -2.55 9.43 5.00
C ARG A 24 -2.49 9.15 3.50
N GLY A 25 -2.63 10.18 2.67
CA GLY A 25 -2.65 10.04 1.21
C GLY A 25 -1.44 9.26 0.64
N TYR A 26 -0.23 9.55 1.13
CA TYR A 26 0.97 8.82 0.69
C TYR A 26 0.97 7.35 1.11
N ASP A 27 0.53 7.04 2.32
CA ASP A 27 0.42 5.66 2.82
C ASP A 27 -0.60 4.87 1.98
N ALA A 28 -1.72 5.51 1.62
CA ALA A 28 -2.73 4.89 0.77
C ALA A 28 -2.25 4.70 -0.68
N ILE A 29 -1.44 5.62 -1.22
CA ILE A 29 -0.77 5.44 -2.52
C ILE A 29 0.18 4.24 -2.47
N HIS A 30 1.02 4.12 -1.43
CA HIS A 30 1.89 2.96 -1.25
C HIS A 30 1.09 1.65 -1.12
N CYS A 31 -0.04 1.69 -0.42
CA CYS A 31 -0.95 0.56 -0.31
C CYS A 31 -1.53 0.14 -1.67
N ALA A 32 -2.08 1.10 -2.42
CA ALA A 32 -2.63 0.85 -3.75
C ALA A 32 -1.57 0.38 -4.76
N SER A 33 -0.34 0.92 -4.69
CA SER A 33 0.75 0.54 -5.57
C SER A 33 1.17 -0.91 -5.35
N ALA A 34 1.29 -1.35 -4.09
CA ALA A 34 1.61 -2.73 -3.76
C ALA A 34 0.56 -3.71 -4.33
N GLN A 35 -0.73 -3.34 -4.27
CA GLN A 35 -1.82 -4.13 -4.86
C GLN A 35 -1.77 -4.20 -6.40
N GLN A 36 -1.16 -3.22 -7.09
CA GLN A 36 -0.99 -3.29 -8.54
C GLN A 36 0.20 -4.14 -8.97
N VAL A 37 1.26 -4.18 -8.16
CA VAL A 37 2.42 -5.03 -8.42
C VAL A 37 2.03 -6.50 -8.25
N ALA A 38 1.31 -6.84 -7.16
CA ALA A 38 0.72 -8.16 -6.89
C ALA A 38 1.60 -9.35 -7.34
N ASP A 39 2.88 -9.31 -6.98
CA ASP A 39 3.85 -10.38 -7.20
C ASP A 39 3.87 -11.30 -5.96
N ASP A 40 3.95 -12.61 -6.16
CA ASP A 40 3.98 -13.60 -5.08
C ASP A 40 5.21 -13.40 -4.16
N ASP A 41 6.29 -12.83 -4.69
CA ASP A 41 7.52 -12.52 -3.95
C ASP A 41 7.53 -11.09 -3.35
N LEU A 42 6.41 -10.35 -3.43
CA LEU A 42 6.31 -8.99 -2.91
C LEU A 42 6.27 -8.97 -1.37
N LEU A 43 7.25 -8.30 -0.76
CA LEU A 43 7.29 -7.98 0.66
C LEU A 43 7.22 -6.47 0.86
N ALA A 44 6.19 -5.99 1.55
CA ALA A 44 6.07 -4.58 1.93
C ALA A 44 6.69 -4.33 3.31
N ALA A 45 7.63 -3.39 3.41
CA ALA A 45 8.32 -3.09 4.66
C ALA A 45 8.08 -1.63 5.10
N ALA A 46 7.70 -1.42 6.36
CA ALA A 46 7.51 -0.10 6.95
C ALA A 46 7.61 -0.17 8.48
N GLY A 47 7.86 0.97 9.13
CA GLY A 47 7.73 1.12 10.59
C GLY A 47 6.38 1.72 11.02
N ASP A 48 5.43 1.89 10.09
CA ASP A 48 4.10 2.43 10.39
C ASP A 48 3.08 1.31 10.53
N ALA A 49 2.62 1.08 11.76
CA ALA A 49 1.71 -0.01 12.08
C ALA A 49 0.37 0.05 11.33
N ARG A 50 -0.17 1.24 11.04
CA ARG A 50 -1.44 1.36 10.31
C ARG A 50 -1.28 0.95 8.85
N LEU A 51 -0.17 1.36 8.24
CA LEU A 51 0.15 0.97 6.87
C LEU A 51 0.41 -0.54 6.75
N LEU A 52 1.14 -1.13 7.71
CA LEU A 52 1.33 -2.58 7.79
C LEU A 52 -0.01 -3.33 7.91
N SER A 53 -0.92 -2.86 8.77
CA SER A 53 -2.26 -3.46 8.90
C SER A 53 -3.06 -3.42 7.61
N ALA A 54 -3.06 -2.28 6.89
CA ALA A 54 -3.79 -2.16 5.62
C ALA A 54 -3.25 -3.11 4.54
N TRP A 55 -1.93 -3.29 4.46
CA TRP A 55 -1.32 -4.27 3.56
C TRP A 55 -1.67 -5.71 3.92
N MET A 56 -1.60 -6.08 5.20
CA MET A 56 -1.98 -7.42 5.66
C MET A 56 -3.45 -7.74 5.37
N GLU A 57 -4.36 -6.79 5.61
CA GLU A 57 -5.79 -6.94 5.28
C GLU A 57 -6.04 -7.10 3.78
N SER A 58 -5.14 -6.56 2.95
CA SER A 58 -5.17 -6.69 1.48
C SER A 58 -4.51 -7.97 0.97
N GLY A 59 -3.96 -8.81 1.86
CA GLY A 59 -3.25 -10.04 1.51
C GLY A 59 -1.78 -9.84 1.12
N THR A 60 -1.20 -8.66 1.34
CA THR A 60 0.22 -8.39 1.08
C THR A 60 1.07 -8.84 2.28
N SER A 61 2.14 -9.58 2.02
CA SER A 61 3.11 -9.94 3.05
C SER A 61 3.87 -8.70 3.54
N THR A 62 4.02 -8.56 4.87
CA THR A 62 4.64 -7.37 5.47
C THR A 62 5.80 -7.67 6.41
N HIS A 63 6.72 -6.71 6.54
CA HIS A 63 7.78 -6.72 7.55
C HIS A 63 7.82 -5.38 8.31
N ASP A 64 7.77 -5.44 9.64
CA ASP A 64 7.98 -4.27 10.50
C ASP A 64 9.49 -4.00 10.62
N THR A 65 9.88 -2.75 10.38
CA THR A 65 11.29 -2.32 10.40
C THR A 65 11.70 -1.59 11.69
N ASN A 66 10.82 -1.49 12.68
CA ASN A 66 11.12 -0.89 13.99
C ASN A 66 11.65 -1.90 15.02
#